data_AF-A0A147DRQ3-F1
#
_entry.id   AF-A0A147DRQ3-F1
#
_cell.length_a   1.000
_cell.length_b   1.000
_cell.length_c   1.000
_cell.angle_alpha   90.00
_cell.angle_beta   90.00
_cell.angle_gamma   90.00
#
_symmetry.space_group_name_H-M   'P 1'
#
loop_
_entity.id
_entity.type
_entity.pdbx_description
1 polymer ?
#
loop_
_entity_poly.entity_id
_entity_poly.type
_entity_poly.pdbx_seq_one_letter_code
_entity_poly.pdbx_strand_id
1 'polypeptide(L)' 'METERARAPRWRPVPADDVPIHAVVRYRDRGRLVAGTTVDVLDTPGRPALIVRTEDGQHHVAPRAIPLEMQVG' A
#
# COMPACT_ATOMS: atom_id res chain seq x y z
N MET A 1 -22.28 6.05 25.63
CA MET A 1 -21.39 6.28 24.48
C MET A 1 -20.94 4.91 24.02
N GLU A 2 -21.69 4.31 23.08
CA GLU A 2 -21.31 3.03 22.49
C GLU A 2 -20.00 3.21 21.74
N THR A 3 -18.99 2.45 22.13
CA THR A 3 -17.75 2.33 21.38
C THR A 3 -18.10 1.68 20.06
N GLU A 4 -18.24 2.51 19.02
CA GLU A 4 -18.28 2.07 17.64
C GLU A 4 -17.08 1.14 17.44
N ARG A 5 -17.35 -0.19 17.41
CA ARG A 5 -16.32 -1.18 17.14
C ARG A 5 -15.88 -0.93 15.72
N ALA A 6 -14.84 -0.11 15.54
CA ALA A 6 -14.23 0.16 14.24
C ALA A 6 -14.01 -1.19 13.57
N ARG A 7 -14.79 -1.46 12.53
CA ARG A 7 -14.76 -2.72 11.81
C ARG A 7 -13.33 -2.90 11.30
N ALA A 8 -12.73 -4.06 11.54
CA ALA A 8 -11.38 -4.32 11.06
C ALA A 8 -11.29 -4.00 9.56
N PRO A 9 -10.25 -3.28 9.13
CA PRO A 9 -10.10 -2.89 7.74
C PRO A 9 -10.06 -4.14 6.86
N ARG A 10 -10.82 -4.13 5.77
CA ARG A 10 -10.80 -5.22 4.79
C ARG A 10 -9.67 -4.95 3.81
N TRP A 11 -9.03 -6.01 3.34
CA TRP A 11 -7.90 -5.94 2.44
C TRP A 11 -8.23 -6.74 1.19
N ARG A 12 -7.95 -6.15 0.03
CA ARG A 12 -8.20 -6.77 -1.28
C ARG A 12 -6.90 -6.84 -2.06
N PRO A 13 -6.51 -8.00 -2.59
CA PRO A 13 -5.40 -8.10 -3.54
C PRO A 13 -5.61 -7.14 -4.72
N VAL A 14 -4.58 -6.43 -5.12
CA VAL A 14 -4.67 -5.44 -6.21
C VAL A 14 -3.33 -5.40 -6.98
N PRO A 15 -3.37 -5.31 -8.32
CA PRO A 15 -2.18 -4.98 -9.11
C PRO A 15 -1.66 -3.59 -8.73
N ALA A 16 -0.35 -3.39 -8.76
CA ALA A 16 0.24 -2.07 -8.47
C ALA A 16 -0.31 -0.96 -9.38
N ASP A 17 -0.59 -1.28 -10.65
CA ASP A 17 -1.11 -0.34 -11.64
C ASP A 17 -2.55 0.13 -11.35
N ASP A 18 -3.30 -0.62 -10.54
CA ASP A 18 -4.70 -0.33 -10.19
C ASP A 18 -4.80 0.38 -8.82
N VAL A 19 -3.67 0.70 -8.17
CA VAL A 19 -3.64 1.39 -6.87
C VAL A 19 -3.75 2.90 -7.08
N PRO A 20 -4.82 3.55 -6.58
CA PRO A 20 -4.91 5.01 -6.60
C PRO A 20 -3.84 5.66 -5.72
N ILE A 21 -3.39 6.85 -6.10
CA ILE A 21 -2.67 7.73 -5.18
C ILE A 21 -3.57 8.01 -3.96
N HIS A 22 -2.97 8.06 -2.78
CA HIS A 22 -3.59 8.15 -1.45
C HIS A 22 -4.35 6.91 -0.97
N ALA A 23 -4.32 5.79 -1.71
CA ALA A 23 -4.83 4.52 -1.19
C ALA A 23 -3.90 3.96 -0.11
N VAL A 24 -4.49 3.37 0.94
CA VAL A 24 -3.73 2.61 1.93
C VAL A 24 -3.46 1.22 1.39
N VAL A 25 -2.20 0.83 1.33
CA VAL A 25 -1.74 -0.47 0.84
C VAL A 25 -0.89 -1.17 1.87
N ARG A 26 -0.78 -2.49 1.73
CA ARG A 26 0.21 -3.30 2.43
C ARG A 26 0.80 -4.35 1.50
N TYR A 27 2.06 -4.71 1.77
CA TYR A 27 2.79 -5.74 1.04
C TYR A 27 3.92 -6.29 1.89
N ARG A 28 4.48 -7.43 1.47
CA ARG A 28 5.60 -8.06 2.17
C ARG A 28 6.89 -7.85 1.39
N ASP A 29 7.81 -7.07 1.94
CA ASP A 29 9.14 -6.86 1.39
C ASP A 29 10.19 -7.52 2.28
N ARG A 30 10.98 -8.44 1.72
CA ARG A 30 12.06 -9.16 2.43
C ARG A 30 11.67 -9.71 3.81
N GLY A 31 10.46 -10.24 3.92
CA GLY A 31 9.91 -10.82 5.16
C GLY A 31 9.22 -9.84 6.10
N ARG A 32 9.40 -8.52 5.91
CA ARG A 32 8.73 -7.45 6.66
C ARG A 32 7.40 -7.09 6.01
N LEU A 33 6.37 -6.91 6.82
CA LEU A 33 5.11 -6.30 6.38
C LEU A 33 5.30 -4.78 6.35
N VAL A 34 5.08 -4.18 5.19
CA VAL A 34 5.02 -2.73 5.00
C VAL A 34 3.57 -2.36 4.78
N ALA A 35 3.08 -1.36 5.50
CA ALA A 35 1.74 -0.81 5.34
C ALA A 35 1.82 0.72 5.38
N GLY A 36 1.14 1.38 4.45
CA GLY A 36 1.20 2.82 4.33
C GLY A 36 0.35 3.35 3.19
N THR A 37 0.44 4.65 2.95
CA THR A 37 -0.33 5.34 1.93
C THR A 37 0.50 5.49 0.67
N THR A 38 -0.04 5.10 -0.48
CA THR A 38 0.58 5.40 -1.77
C THR A 38 0.61 6.90 -1.97
N VAL A 39 1.76 7.47 -2.26
CA VAL A 39 1.93 8.92 -2.44
C VAL A 39 2.43 9.31 -3.82
N ASP A 40 3.05 8.38 -4.54
CA ASP A 40 3.57 8.63 -5.88
C ASP A 40 3.81 7.32 -6.66
N VAL A 41 4.11 7.44 -7.94
CA VAL A 41 4.58 6.36 -8.81
C VAL A 41 5.94 6.75 -9.38
N LEU A 42 6.94 5.91 -9.10
CA LEU A 42 8.23 5.99 -9.76
C LEU A 42 8.17 5.27 -11.10
N ASP A 43 8.05 6.04 -12.18
CA ASP A 43 8.12 5.52 -13.53
C ASP A 43 9.57 5.47 -14.02
N THR A 44 10.22 4.31 -13.85
CA THR A 44 11.54 4.04 -14.43
C THR A 44 11.40 3.10 -15.61
N PRO A 45 12.17 3.29 -16.70
CA PRO A 45 12.07 2.46 -17.90
C PRO A 45 12.11 0.96 -17.57
N GLY A 46 10.98 0.29 -17.77
CA GLY A 46 10.81 -1.15 -17.56
C GLY A 46 10.51 -1.61 -16.14
N ARG A 47 10.41 -0.72 -15.14
CA ARG A 47 10.16 -1.06 -13.73
C ARG A 47 9.36 0.03 -13.00
N PRO A 48 8.06 0.21 -13.27
CA PRO A 48 7.26 1.12 -12.46
C PRO A 48 7.20 0.60 -11.02
N ALA A 49 7.17 1.51 -10.06
CA ALA A 49 7.07 1.16 -8.65
C ALA A 49 6.22 2.18 -7.90
N LEU A 50 5.46 1.73 -6.91
CA LEU A 50 4.69 2.64 -6.06
C LEU A 50 5.59 3.17 -4.95
N ILE A 51 5.45 4.46 -4.65
CA ILE A 51 6.03 5.06 -3.46
C ILE A 51 4.97 5.02 -2.36
N VAL A 52 5.28 4.32 -1.26
CA VAL A 52 4.41 4.14 -0.11
C VAL A 52 5.02 4.85 1.08
N ARG A 53 4.25 5.76 1.69
CA ARG A 53 4.62 6.45 2.92
C ARG A 53 3.98 5.76 4.12
N THR A 54 4.80 5.26 5.03
CA THR A 54 4.35 4.61 6.27
C THR A 54 3.93 5.65 7.32
N GLU A 55 3.27 5.20 8.39
CA GLU A 55 2.76 6.07 9.46
C GLU A 55 3.89 6.84 10.20
N ASP A 56 5.07 6.23 10.33
CA ASP A 56 6.27 6.86 10.88
C ASP A 56 6.95 7.84 9.89
N GLY A 57 6.37 8.04 8.72
CA GLY A 57 6.83 8.98 7.70
C GLY A 57 7.94 8.47 6.79
N GLN A 58 8.38 7.21 6.93
CA GLN A 58 9.35 6.61 6.02
C GLN A 58 8.74 6.36 4.64
N HIS A 59 9.57 6.47 3.60
CA HIS A 59 9.18 6.14 2.23
C HIS A 59 9.73 4.78 1.85
N HIS A 60 8.86 3.95 1.29
CA HIS A 60 9.20 2.65 0.77
C HIS A 60 8.82 2.56 -0.70
N VAL A 61 9.58 1.78 -1.47
CA VAL A 61 9.32 1.52 -2.88
C VAL A 61 8.71 0.12 -2.97
N ALA A 62 7.50 0.01 -3.48
CA ALA A 62 6.83 -1.25 -3.77
C ALA A 62 7.01 -1.58 -5.27
N PRO A 63 7.82 -2.59 -5.63
CA PRO A 63 8.01 -2.97 -7.03
C PRO A 63 6.70 -3.46 -7.65
N ARG A 64 6.44 -3.17 -8.93
CA ARG A 64 5.19 -3.59 -9.64
C ARG A 64 4.81 -5.06 -9.44
N ALA A 65 5.80 -5.95 -9.44
CA ALA A 65 5.59 -7.40 -9.37
C ALA A 65 5.30 -7.92 -7.95
N ILE A 66 5.35 -7.06 -6.92
CA ILE A 66 5.14 -7.49 -5.54
C ILE A 66 3.64 -7.72 -5.27
N PRO A 67 3.25 -8.81 -4.59
CA PRO A 67 1.87 -8.98 -4.16
C PRO A 67 1.47 -7.87 -3.21
N LEU A 68 0.48 -7.08 -3.62
CA LEU A 68 -0.05 -5.93 -2.89
C LEU A 68 -1.51 -6.19 -2.50
N GLU A 69 -1.88 -5.69 -1.34
CA GLU A 69 -3.26 -5.58 -0.92
C GLU A 69 -3.58 -4.11 -0.64
N MET A 70 -4.76 -3.67 -1.06
CA MET A 70 -5.29 -2.35 -0.76
C MET A 70 -6.40 -2.46 0.27
N GLN A 71 -6.42 -1.51 1.20
CA GLN A 71 -7.51 -1.37 2.14
C GLN A 71 -8.79 -0.98 1.42
N VAL A 72 -9.87 -1.70 1.69
CA VAL A 72 -11.20 -1.44 1.17
C VAL A 72 -12.18 -1.37 2.35
N GLY A 73 -13.10 -0.42 2.33
CA GLY A 73 -14.07 -0.23 3.42
C GLY A 73 -14.09 1.20 3.93
#